data_AF-A0A661K8K0-F1
#
_entry.id   AF-A0A661K8K0-F1
#
_cell.length_a   1.000
_cell.length_b   1.000
_cell.length_c   1.000
_cell.angle_alpha   90.00
_cell.angle_beta   90.00
_cell.angle_gamma   90.00
#
_symmetry.space_group_name_H-M   'P 1'
#
loop_
_entity.id
_entity.type
_entity.pdbx_description
1 polymer ?
#
loop_
_entity_poly.entity_id
_entity_poly.type
_entity_poly.pdbx_seq_one_letter_code
_entity_poly.pdbx_strand_id
1 'polypeptide(L)'
;HGGILGLRDNLEHVATMEKYDIKPIDMIVVNLYAFEKTVAREGCTLDEAIENIDIGGPTMLRSAAKNYKFVTVVTDPSDYDRVLKEMKENDGEVTLATRFELATKVFCLTHAYDGAICEYLKKQNV
;
A
#
# COMPACT_ATOMS: atom_id res chain seq x y z
N HIS A 1 -9.62 7.87 0.01
CA HIS A 1 -8.41 8.00 -0.83
C HIS A 1 -8.05 9.44 -1.23
N GLY A 2 -8.95 10.44 -1.15
CA GLY A 2 -8.62 11.83 -1.49
C GLY A 2 -7.39 12.40 -0.76
N GLY A 3 -7.24 12.15 0.54
CA GLY A 3 -6.07 12.56 1.30
C GLY A 3 -4.76 11.83 0.93
N ILE A 4 -4.85 10.66 0.29
CA ILE A 4 -3.69 9.88 -0.17
C ILE A 4 -3.27 10.31 -1.58
N LEU A 5 -4.24 10.53 -2.48
CA LEU A 5 -4.00 10.80 -3.91
C LEU A 5 -4.01 12.28 -4.26
N GLY A 6 -4.39 13.16 -3.32
CA GLY A 6 -4.29 14.60 -3.49
C GLY A 6 -2.85 15.01 -3.78
N LEU A 7 -2.64 15.64 -4.94
CA LEU A 7 -1.35 16.20 -5.32
C LEU A 7 -1.27 17.58 -4.69
N ARG A 8 -0.23 17.81 -3.89
CA ARG A 8 -0.09 19.05 -3.11
C ARG A 8 0.44 20.21 -3.94
N ASP A 9 1.00 19.91 -5.11
CA ASP A 9 1.45 20.84 -6.13
C ASP A 9 0.41 21.11 -7.22
N ASN A 10 -0.80 20.53 -7.11
CA ASN A 10 -1.91 20.78 -8.03
C ASN A 10 -3.01 21.60 -7.34
N LEU A 11 -3.20 22.85 -7.79
CA LEU A 11 -4.18 23.78 -7.22
C LEU A 11 -5.63 23.26 -7.25
N GLU A 12 -6.01 22.50 -8.27
CA GLU A 12 -7.35 21.91 -8.38
C GLU A 12 -7.56 20.81 -7.32
N HIS A 13 -6.54 19.97 -7.09
CA HIS A 13 -6.59 18.95 -6.05
C HIS A 13 -6.65 19.60 -4.65
N VAL A 14 -5.85 20.64 -4.40
CA VAL A 14 -5.86 21.38 -3.14
C VAL A 14 -7.24 21.99 -2.87
N ALA A 15 -7.79 22.74 -3.83
CA ALA A 15 -9.12 23.34 -3.70
C ALA A 15 -10.22 22.29 -3.48
N THR A 16 -10.12 21.14 -4.14
CA THR A 16 -11.07 20.03 -3.96
C THR A 16 -10.96 19.43 -2.55
N MET A 17 -9.75 19.20 -2.05
CA MET A 17 -9.54 18.69 -0.70
C MET A 17 -10.08 19.65 0.36
N GLU A 18 -9.81 20.95 0.22
CA GLU A 18 -10.33 21.99 1.12
C GLU A 18 -11.86 22.06 1.09
N LYS A 19 -12.47 22.05 -0.10
CA LYS A 19 -13.93 22.09 -0.28
C LYS A 19 -14.64 20.96 0.46
N TYR A 20 -14.04 19.79 0.52
CA TYR A 20 -14.63 18.60 1.13
C TYR A 20 -14.05 18.26 2.51
N ASP A 21 -13.29 19.18 3.13
CA ASP A 21 -12.61 19.00 4.43
C ASP A 21 -11.76 17.72 4.50
N ILE A 22 -11.07 17.42 3.40
CA ILE A 22 -10.19 16.26 3.28
C ILE A 22 -8.78 16.66 3.68
N LYS A 23 -8.30 16.14 4.81
CA LYS A 23 -6.92 16.33 5.25
C LYS A 23 -5.95 15.46 4.45
N PRO A 24 -4.74 15.96 4.15
CA PRO A 24 -3.71 15.14 3.52
C PRO A 24 -3.26 14.03 4.46
N ILE A 25 -2.82 12.91 3.88
CA ILE A 25 -2.17 11.80 4.57
C ILE A 25 -0.71 11.78 4.14
N ASP A 26 0.20 11.92 5.10
CA ASP A 26 1.66 11.94 4.86
C ASP A 26 2.29 10.55 4.87
N MET A 27 1.67 9.60 5.57
CA MET A 27 2.21 8.26 5.74
C MET A 27 1.12 7.20 5.81
N ILE A 28 1.37 6.07 5.14
CA ILE A 28 0.58 4.84 5.25
C ILE A 28 1.53 3.72 5.71
N VAL A 29 1.19 3.08 6.83
CA VAL A 29 1.92 1.91 7.35
C VAL A 29 0.95 0.74 7.41
N VAL A 30 1.04 -0.17 6.43
CA VAL A 30 0.08 -1.26 6.24
C VAL A 30 0.83 -2.49 5.73
N ASN A 31 0.63 -3.65 6.38
CA ASN A 31 1.06 -4.94 5.84
C ASN A 31 -0.13 -5.63 5.15
N LEU A 32 0.15 -6.48 4.16
CA LEU A 32 -0.88 -7.32 3.56
C LEU A 32 -1.04 -8.60 4.38
N TYR A 33 -2.28 -9.04 4.53
CA TYR A 33 -2.55 -10.36 5.06
C TYR A 33 -2.02 -11.42 4.11
N ALA A 34 -1.47 -12.50 4.65
CA ALA A 34 -0.82 -13.51 3.84
C ALA A 34 -1.85 -14.45 3.21
N PHE A 35 -2.45 -14.03 2.08
CA PHE A 35 -3.33 -14.88 1.26
C PHE A 35 -2.69 -16.25 0.98
N GLU A 36 -1.39 -16.28 0.70
CA GLU A 36 -0.61 -17.51 0.52
C GLU A 36 -0.69 -18.46 1.72
N LYS A 37 -0.75 -17.95 2.96
CA LYS A 37 -0.92 -18.79 4.16
C LYS A 37 -2.30 -19.38 4.23
N THR A 38 -3.33 -18.63 3.83
CA THR A 38 -4.71 -19.14 3.79
C THR A 38 -4.83 -20.30 2.81
N VAL A 39 -4.36 -20.12 1.57
CA VAL A 39 -4.50 -21.15 0.52
C VAL A 39 -3.53 -22.33 0.70
N ALA A 40 -2.47 -22.18 1.49
CA ALA A 40 -1.59 -23.27 1.88
C ALA A 40 -2.18 -24.18 2.98
N ARG A 41 -3.26 -23.76 3.65
CA ARG A 41 -3.93 -24.56 4.68
C ARG A 41 -4.61 -25.76 4.04
N GLU A 42 -4.33 -26.95 4.56
CA GLU A 42 -4.97 -28.18 4.11
C GLU A 42 -6.50 -28.07 4.23
N GLY A 43 -7.21 -28.43 3.16
CA GLY A 43 -8.67 -28.35 3.10
C GLY A 43 -9.24 -26.94 2.87
N CYS A 44 -8.42 -25.93 2.55
CA CYS A 44 -8.93 -24.60 2.18
C CYS A 44 -9.89 -24.68 0.99
N THR A 45 -11.13 -24.23 1.18
CA THR A 45 -12.12 -24.20 0.11
C THR A 45 -11.93 -22.98 -0.80
N LEU A 46 -12.56 -23.01 -1.98
CA LEU A 46 -12.60 -21.86 -2.88
C LEU A 46 -13.25 -20.65 -2.22
N ASP A 47 -14.40 -20.84 -1.56
CA ASP A 47 -15.11 -19.76 -0.87
C ASP A 47 -14.27 -19.13 0.24
N GLU A 48 -13.56 -19.94 1.02
CA GLU A 48 -12.62 -19.45 2.04
C GLU A 48 -11.48 -18.64 1.40
N ALA A 49 -10.94 -19.10 0.27
CA ALA A 49 -9.89 -18.37 -0.43
C ALA A 49 -10.39 -17.03 -0.98
N ILE A 50 -11.57 -17.01 -1.62
CA ILE A 50 -12.19 -15.78 -2.16
C ILE A 50 -12.42 -14.74 -1.07
N GLU A 51 -12.95 -15.15 0.09
CA GLU A 51 -13.21 -14.24 1.21
C GLU A 51 -11.92 -13.67 1.83
N ASN A 52 -10.79 -14.34 1.64
CA ASN A 52 -9.49 -13.89 2.13
C ASN A 52 -8.71 -13.04 1.11
N ILE A 53 -9.29 -12.71 -0.06
CA ILE A 53 -8.70 -11.76 -1.00
C ILE A 53 -8.93 -10.34 -0.46
N ASP A 54 -7.85 -9.70 -0.04
CA ASP A 54 -7.85 -8.33 0.44
C ASP A 54 -7.90 -7.36 -0.74
N ILE A 55 -8.97 -6.56 -0.78
CA ILE A 55 -9.14 -5.47 -1.75
C ILE A 55 -8.63 -4.15 -1.17
N GLY A 56 -8.84 -3.92 0.12
CA GLY A 56 -8.56 -2.65 0.79
C GLY A 56 -7.07 -2.38 0.93
N GLY A 57 -6.31 -3.38 1.42
CA GLY A 57 -4.87 -3.29 1.61
C GLY A 57 -4.14 -2.90 0.32
N PRO A 58 -4.26 -3.68 -0.78
CA PRO A 58 -3.63 -3.34 -2.05
C PRO A 58 -4.09 -1.98 -2.61
N THR A 59 -5.35 -1.61 -2.43
CA THR A 59 -5.86 -0.30 -2.89
C THR A 59 -5.18 0.87 -2.15
N MET A 60 -5.08 0.80 -0.82
CA MET A 60 -4.43 1.84 -0.01
C MET A 60 -2.93 1.92 -0.31
N LEU A 61 -2.26 0.77 -0.38
CA LEU A 61 -0.83 0.67 -0.66
C LEU A 61 -0.48 1.24 -2.03
N ARG A 62 -1.19 0.82 -3.09
CA ARG A 62 -0.95 1.31 -4.45
C ARG A 62 -1.27 2.79 -4.58
N SER A 63 -2.28 3.29 -3.87
CA SER A 63 -2.60 4.72 -3.84
C SER A 63 -1.45 5.54 -3.24
N ALA A 64 -0.89 5.10 -2.12
CA ALA A 64 0.24 5.76 -1.47
C ALA A 64 1.52 5.67 -2.32
N ALA A 65 1.84 4.48 -2.84
CA ALA A 65 2.99 4.26 -3.71
C ALA A 65 2.93 5.08 -5.00
N LYS A 66 1.76 5.20 -5.63
CA LYS A 66 1.56 6.10 -6.79
C LYS A 66 1.91 7.54 -6.43
N ASN A 67 1.55 7.98 -5.23
CA ASN A 67 1.76 9.35 -4.76
C ASN A 67 3.01 9.51 -3.88
N TYR A 68 4.07 8.74 -4.15
CA TYR A 68 5.32 8.74 -3.36
C TYR A 68 5.99 10.11 -3.20
N LYS A 69 5.66 11.08 -4.08
CA LYS A 69 6.13 12.47 -3.95
C LYS A 69 5.67 13.12 -2.64
N PHE A 70 4.50 12.71 -2.14
CA PHE A 70 3.83 13.33 -1.00
C PHE A 70 3.51 12.35 0.12
N VAL A 71 3.47 11.04 -0.16
CA VAL A 71 3.09 10.00 0.81
C VAL A 71 4.21 9.00 0.99
N THR A 72 4.66 8.79 2.22
CA THR A 72 5.54 7.67 2.57
C THR A 72 4.69 6.42 2.78
N VAL A 73 5.04 5.32 2.13
CA VAL A 73 4.34 4.04 2.31
C VAL A 73 5.29 3.01 2.91
N VAL A 74 4.87 2.28 3.94
CA VAL A 74 5.70 1.27 4.60
C VAL A 74 4.90 -0.01 4.78
N THR A 75 5.44 -1.12 4.28
CA THR A 75 4.78 -2.44 4.32
C THR A 75 5.47 -3.45 5.21
N ASP A 76 6.69 -3.16 5.65
CA ASP A 76 7.58 -4.11 6.29
C ASP A 76 8.23 -3.46 7.52
N PRO A 77 8.12 -4.08 8.71
CA PRO A 77 8.74 -3.56 9.92
C PRO A 77 10.27 -3.37 9.84
N SER A 78 10.96 -4.09 8.94
CA SER A 78 12.40 -3.91 8.75
C SER A 78 12.80 -2.54 8.21
N ASP A 79 11.87 -1.80 7.61
CA ASP A 79 12.11 -0.44 7.11
C ASP A 79 11.94 0.64 8.21
N TYR A 80 11.41 0.29 9.38
CA TYR A 80 11.05 1.27 10.42
C TYR A 80 12.25 2.06 10.94
N ASP A 81 13.37 1.39 11.23
CA ASP A 81 14.55 2.07 11.77
C ASP A 81 15.11 3.09 10.78
N ARG A 82 15.13 2.75 9.48
CA ARG A 82 15.55 3.66 8.41
C ARG A 82 14.61 4.86 8.30
N VAL A 83 13.29 4.62 8.26
CA VAL A 83 12.27 5.68 8.16
C VAL A 83 12.35 6.62 9.35
N LEU A 84 12.41 6.07 10.57
CA LEU A 84 12.50 6.87 11.80
C LEU A 84 13.79 7.67 11.88
N LYS A 85 14.91 7.13 11.37
CA LYS A 85 16.17 7.86 11.28
C LYS A 85 16.04 9.04 10.34
N GLU A 86 15.53 8.85 9.12
CA GLU A 86 15.36 9.94 8.16
C GLU A 86 14.42 11.03 8.69
N MET A 87 13.30 10.65 9.33
CA MET A 87 12.39 11.62 9.93
C MET A 87 13.07 12.47 11.01
N LYS A 88 13.93 11.88 11.84
CA LYS A 88 14.69 12.63 12.86
C LYS A 88 15.72 13.59 12.24
N GLU A 89 16.29 13.22 11.11
CA GLU A 89 17.34 13.99 10.43
C GLU A 89 16.76 15.09 9.50
N ASN A 90 15.51 14.94 9.05
CA ASN A 90 14.89 15.80 8.03
C ASN A 90 13.56 16.45 8.48
N ASP A 91 13.50 16.96 9.72
CA ASP A 91 12.32 17.69 10.26
C ASP A 91 10.98 16.95 10.09
N GLY A 92 11.00 15.64 10.35
CA GLY A 92 9.82 14.77 10.23
C GLY A 92 9.59 14.19 8.84
N GLU A 93 10.43 14.52 7.85
CA GLU A 93 10.28 14.01 6.48
C GLU A 93 11.10 12.74 6.18
N VAL A 94 10.61 11.96 5.22
CA VAL A 94 11.37 10.88 4.58
C VAL A 94 11.81 11.36 3.21
N THR A 95 13.07 11.10 2.87
CA THR A 95 13.65 11.61 1.62
C THR A 95 12.90 11.09 0.40
N LEU A 96 12.88 11.88 -0.68
CA LEU A 96 12.22 11.47 -1.92
C LEU A 96 12.77 10.15 -2.49
N ALA A 97 14.08 9.93 -2.37
CA ALA A 97 14.73 8.70 -2.79
C ALA A 97 14.17 7.49 -2.01
N THR A 98 14.12 7.58 -0.68
CA THR A 98 13.56 6.52 0.16
C THR A 98 12.08 6.29 -0.10
N ARG A 99 11.28 7.35 -0.28
CA ARG A 99 9.86 7.21 -0.66
C ARG A 99 9.68 6.47 -1.98
N PHE A 100 10.53 6.73 -2.98
CA PHE A 100 10.48 6.04 -4.26
C PHE A 100 10.87 4.56 -4.17
N GLU A 101 11.90 4.23 -3.37
CA GLU A 101 12.28 2.84 -3.10
C GLU A 101 11.15 2.08 -2.40
N LEU A 102 10.55 2.67 -1.37
CA LEU A 102 9.42 2.08 -0.65
C LEU A 102 8.19 1.90 -1.54
N ALA A 103 7.90 2.87 -2.41
CA ALA A 103 6.84 2.75 -3.41
C ALA A 103 7.09 1.61 -4.41
N THR A 104 8.35 1.43 -4.83
CA THR A 104 8.76 0.31 -5.69
C THR A 104 8.53 -1.02 -4.97
N LYS A 105 8.95 -1.13 -3.70
CA LYS A 105 8.70 -2.30 -2.84
C LYS A 105 7.20 -2.62 -2.75
N VAL A 106 6.34 -1.63 -2.61
CA VAL A 106 4.88 -1.80 -2.62
C VAL A 106 4.38 -2.39 -3.93
N PHE A 107 4.79 -1.85 -5.09
CA PHE A 107 4.32 -2.37 -6.36
C PHE A 107 4.77 -3.82 -6.59
N CYS A 108 6.02 -4.17 -6.21
CA CYS A 108 6.50 -5.55 -6.23
C CYS A 108 5.67 -6.45 -5.29
N LEU A 109 5.37 -5.99 -4.07
CA LEU A 109 4.56 -6.73 -3.10
C LEU A 109 3.15 -7.01 -3.66
N THR A 110 2.48 -5.99 -4.20
CA THR A 110 1.13 -6.17 -4.76
C THR A 110 1.12 -7.03 -6.02
N HIS A 111 2.18 -6.98 -6.84
CA HIS A 111 2.34 -7.89 -7.97
C HIS A 111 2.45 -9.35 -7.51
N ALA A 112 3.27 -9.62 -6.48
CA ALA A 112 3.39 -10.97 -5.92
C ALA A 112 2.06 -11.46 -5.32
N TYR A 113 1.35 -10.58 -4.62
CA TYR A 113 0.04 -10.85 -4.04
C TYR A 113 -1.00 -11.25 -5.11
N ASP A 114 -1.15 -10.43 -6.15
CA ASP A 114 -2.06 -10.72 -7.28
C ASP A 114 -1.63 -11.98 -8.03
N GLY A 115 -0.31 -12.23 -8.13
CA GLY A 115 0.26 -13.45 -8.69
C GLY A 115 -0.18 -14.71 -7.94
N ALA A 116 -0.11 -14.70 -6.60
CA ALA A 116 -0.55 -15.80 -5.76
C ALA A 116 -2.04 -16.10 -5.93
N ILE A 117 -2.88 -15.06 -6.01
CA ILE A 117 -4.32 -15.19 -6.30
C ILE A 117 -4.53 -15.85 -7.67
N CYS A 118 -3.88 -15.35 -8.71
CA CYS A 118 -3.99 -15.90 -10.06
C CYS A 118 -3.62 -17.40 -10.09
N GLU A 119 -2.50 -17.77 -9.46
CA GLU A 119 -2.02 -19.15 -9.43
C GLU A 119 -2.94 -20.09 -8.63
N TYR A 120 -3.59 -19.60 -7.58
CA TYR A 120 -4.59 -20.36 -6.86
C TYR A 120 -5.85 -20.58 -7.71
N LEU A 121 -6.40 -19.52 -8.31
CA LEU A 121 -7.65 -19.57 -9.08
C LEU A 121 -7.54 -20.42 -10.35
N LYS A 122 -6.38 -20.42 -11.04
CA LYS A 122 -6.14 -21.28 -12.21
C LYS A 122 -6.27 -22.79 -11.94
N LYS A 123 -6.11 -23.20 -10.68
CA LYS A 123 -6.17 -24.62 -10.28
C LYS A 123 -7.60 -25.06 -9.91
N GLN A 124 -8.54 -24.12 -9.84
CA GLN A 124 -9.91 -24.40 -9.43
C GLN A 124 -10.74 -24.81 -10.64
N ASN A 125 -11.54 -25.85 -10.48
CA ASN A 125 -12.57 -26.24 -11.45
C ASN A 125 -13.92 -25.84 -10.86
N VAL A 126 -14.55 -24.82 -11.45
CA VAL A 126 -15.88 -24.31 -11.09
C VAL A 126 -16.92 -24.86 -12.06
#